data_AF-A0A1G7NB24-F1
#
_entry.id   AF-A0A1G7NB24-F1
#
_cell.length_a   1.000
_cell.length_b   1.000
_cell.length_c   1.000
_cell.angle_alpha   90.00
_cell.angle_beta   90.00
_cell.angle_gamma   90.00
#
_symmetry.space_group_name_H-M   'P 1'
#
loop_
_entity.id
_entity.type
_entity.pdbx_description
1 polymer ?
#
loop_
_entity_poly.entity_id
_entity_poly.type
_entity_poly.pdbx_seq_one_letter_code
_entity_poly.pdbx_strand_id
1 'polypeptide(L)'
;MYRWFVIPIFVIVCVAVSSIPQYAFSAEQQTVDNELTTFIQQLFANRAKYLLRQEDGLLRDFYMPERASSMRAMKHEQMRAQYVQMWVKHRQLQLADAASSPRVIRAKKRNDQVFVSAVDSLRLGYTYNQPSSQVEHFGIGTRHALTLIRKNGSWKVLREWYLDPLEENPDLIPKLTELPRNSASNRVNAKTNQASGLHSTSTRYNRDKAIDYANKYAGIAWGAGNNHRYNPRYRDYTGQGGDCTNFASQCIGDQEGGGLRMKGGWHHYRSGGSKAWVQTDAFKNFLIYSGYGKVIKKGTYTTIVQTSNQHPNGAWAGLKAGDLIGYELNGDIDHFSIVVGFDAQGYPLVNSHTADRYRVPFDLGWDKYTMYWLIHIRD
;
A
#
# COMPACT_ATOMS: atom_id res chain seq x y z
N MET A 1 17.81 82.44 -7.21
CA MET A 1 16.91 82.32 -6.04
C MET A 1 15.51 81.98 -6.53
N TYR A 2 14.91 80.98 -5.88
CA TYR A 2 13.55 80.42 -5.93
C TYR A 2 12.42 81.42 -6.27
N ARG A 3 11.22 81.06 -6.75
CA ARG A 3 10.58 79.91 -7.43
C ARG A 3 9.11 80.37 -7.55
N TRP A 4 8.50 80.37 -8.75
CA TRP A 4 7.05 80.58 -8.90
C TRP A 4 6.34 79.23 -8.96
N PHE A 5 5.23 79.14 -8.22
CA PHE A 5 4.36 77.97 -8.09
C PHE A 5 3.59 77.70 -9.39
N VAL A 6 3.57 76.44 -9.84
CA VAL A 6 2.60 75.92 -10.82
C VAL A 6 1.87 74.76 -10.15
N ILE A 7 0.55 74.87 -10.04
CA ILE A 7 -0.35 73.83 -9.53
C ILE A 7 -0.73 72.92 -10.72
N PRO A 8 -0.57 71.58 -10.65
CA PRO A 8 -1.11 70.69 -11.65
C PRO A 8 -2.53 70.26 -11.27
N ILE A 9 -3.46 70.42 -12.21
CA ILE A 9 -4.81 69.86 -12.18
C ILE A 9 -4.71 68.36 -12.49
N PHE A 10 -5.15 67.51 -11.55
CA PHE A 10 -5.28 66.07 -11.77
C PHE A 10 -6.61 65.75 -12.47
N VAL A 11 -6.53 65.28 -13.70
CA VAL A 11 -7.66 64.69 -14.42
C VAL A 11 -7.79 63.22 -13.99
N ILE A 12 -8.87 62.89 -13.29
CA ILE A 12 -9.22 61.51 -12.95
C ILE A 12 -9.93 60.88 -14.15
N VAL A 13 -9.25 59.94 -14.82
CA VAL A 13 -9.84 59.08 -15.84
C VAL A 13 -10.48 57.88 -15.13
N CYS A 14 -11.80 57.86 -15.05
CA CYS A 14 -12.58 56.70 -14.61
C CYS A 14 -12.50 55.60 -15.67
N VAL A 15 -11.61 54.62 -15.49
CA VAL A 15 -11.64 53.36 -16.23
C VAL A 15 -12.78 52.52 -15.66
N ALA A 16 -13.84 52.33 -16.44
CA ALA A 16 -14.88 51.36 -16.14
C ALA A 16 -14.27 49.96 -16.18
N VAL A 17 -14.00 49.41 -15.00
CA VAL A 17 -13.64 47.99 -14.85
C VAL A 17 -14.91 47.20 -15.11
N SER A 18 -15.01 46.61 -16.29
CA SER A 18 -16.01 45.60 -16.59
C SER A 18 -15.81 44.43 -15.64
N SER A 19 -16.64 44.35 -14.62
CA SER A 19 -16.72 43.25 -13.68
C SER A 19 -17.16 41.99 -14.43
N ILE A 20 -16.19 41.20 -14.90
CA ILE A 20 -16.44 39.81 -15.26
C ILE A 20 -17.03 39.14 -14.01
N PRO A 21 -18.20 38.48 -14.09
CA PRO A 21 -18.86 37.95 -12.91
C PRO A 21 -17.98 36.84 -12.29
N GLN A 22 -17.45 37.10 -11.09
CA GLN A 22 -16.71 36.11 -10.28
C GLN A 22 -17.49 34.80 -10.09
N TYR A 23 -18.83 34.86 -10.19
CA TYR A 23 -19.72 33.69 -10.16
C TYR A 23 -19.51 32.72 -11.33
N ALA A 24 -19.24 33.20 -12.56
CA ALA A 24 -19.02 32.33 -13.71
C ALA A 24 -17.69 31.58 -13.61
N PHE A 25 -16.64 32.24 -13.11
CA PHE A 25 -15.33 31.64 -12.89
C PHE A 25 -15.35 30.57 -11.78
N SER A 26 -16.10 30.79 -10.70
CA SER A 26 -16.30 29.80 -9.64
C SER A 26 -17.09 28.59 -10.11
N ALA A 27 -18.13 28.79 -10.93
CA ALA A 27 -18.94 27.71 -11.48
C ALA A 27 -18.18 26.88 -12.52
N GLU A 28 -17.40 27.50 -13.40
CA GLU A 28 -16.55 26.83 -14.38
C GLU A 28 -15.43 26.01 -13.72
N GLN A 29 -14.82 26.55 -12.66
CA GLN A 29 -13.83 25.82 -11.86
C GLN A 29 -14.47 24.58 -11.20
N GLN A 30 -15.67 24.74 -10.63
CA GLN A 30 -16.40 23.65 -9.97
C GLN A 30 -16.87 22.56 -10.94
N THR A 31 -17.29 22.91 -12.16
CA THR A 31 -17.66 21.93 -13.19
C THR A 31 -16.45 21.15 -13.69
N VAL A 32 -15.31 21.82 -13.91
CA VAL A 32 -14.04 21.17 -14.28
C VAL A 32 -13.59 20.18 -13.21
N ASP A 33 -13.72 20.54 -11.92
CA ASP A 33 -13.36 19.66 -10.80
C ASP A 33 -14.27 18.43 -10.71
N ASN A 34 -15.58 18.58 -11.00
CA ASN A 34 -16.54 17.47 -11.02
C ASN A 34 -16.31 16.51 -12.21
N GLU A 35 -16.08 17.04 -13.42
CA GLU A 35 -15.75 16.22 -14.60
C GLU A 35 -14.44 15.47 -14.40
N LEU A 36 -13.43 16.13 -13.83
CA LEU A 36 -12.15 15.52 -13.51
C LEU A 36 -12.29 14.38 -12.50
N THR A 37 -13.05 14.61 -11.42
CA THR A 37 -13.32 13.60 -10.40
C THR A 37 -14.03 12.40 -11.00
N THR A 38 -15.04 12.64 -11.85
CA THR A 38 -15.78 11.58 -12.56
C THR A 38 -14.86 10.77 -13.48
N PHE A 39 -14.00 11.45 -14.26
CA PHE A 39 -13.02 10.78 -15.11
C PHE A 39 -12.06 9.89 -14.31
N ILE A 40 -11.53 10.39 -13.19
CA ILE A 40 -10.64 9.62 -12.31
C ILE A 40 -11.38 8.41 -11.72
N GLN A 41 -12.61 8.57 -11.24
CA GLN A 41 -13.42 7.46 -10.74
C GLN A 41 -13.64 6.38 -11.80
N GLN A 42 -14.00 6.77 -13.03
CA GLN A 42 -14.19 5.85 -14.14
C GLN A 42 -12.89 5.14 -14.55
N LEU A 43 -11.77 5.88 -14.61
CA LEU A 43 -10.45 5.32 -14.93
C LEU A 43 -10.08 4.19 -13.96
N PHE A 44 -10.11 4.45 -12.65
CA PHE A 44 -9.73 3.46 -11.65
C PHE A 44 -10.75 2.33 -11.53
N ALA A 45 -12.05 2.61 -11.66
CA ALA A 45 -13.07 1.56 -11.69
C ALA A 45 -12.85 0.59 -12.88
N ASN A 46 -12.49 1.10 -14.07
CA ASN A 46 -12.20 0.24 -15.22
C ASN A 46 -10.85 -0.49 -15.08
N ARG A 47 -9.83 0.11 -14.45
CA ARG A 47 -8.60 -0.59 -14.08
C ARG A 47 -8.86 -1.76 -13.16
N ALA A 48 -9.68 -1.57 -12.11
CA ALA A 48 -10.08 -2.66 -11.22
C ALA A 48 -10.81 -3.78 -11.97
N LYS A 49 -11.74 -3.45 -12.88
CA LYS A 49 -12.36 -4.45 -13.76
C LYS A 49 -11.35 -5.14 -14.66
N TYR A 50 -10.37 -4.42 -15.19
CA TYR A 50 -9.35 -4.96 -16.08
C TYR A 50 -8.44 -6.00 -15.38
N LEU A 51 -8.22 -5.86 -14.07
CA LEU A 51 -7.55 -6.90 -13.26
C LEU A 51 -8.31 -8.23 -13.30
N LEU A 52 -9.65 -8.21 -13.38
CA LEU A 52 -10.51 -9.39 -13.44
C LEU A 52 -10.64 -9.95 -14.85
N ARG A 53 -10.97 -9.08 -15.81
CA ARG A 53 -11.25 -9.42 -17.20
C ARG A 53 -10.44 -8.48 -18.09
N GLN A 54 -9.41 -9.02 -18.74
CA GLN A 54 -8.45 -8.27 -19.56
C GLN A 54 -9.04 -7.86 -20.92
N GLU A 55 -10.21 -7.23 -20.90
CA GLU A 55 -10.91 -6.71 -22.08
C GLU A 55 -10.30 -5.37 -22.49
N ASP A 56 -9.75 -5.30 -23.70
CA ASP A 56 -9.07 -4.11 -24.23
C ASP A 56 -9.87 -2.81 -24.08
N GLY A 57 -11.20 -2.88 -24.25
CA GLY A 57 -12.11 -1.74 -24.19
C GLY A 57 -12.14 -1.04 -22.82
N LEU A 58 -11.79 -1.74 -21.73
CA LEU A 58 -11.78 -1.15 -20.39
C LEU A 58 -10.67 -0.11 -20.21
N LEU A 59 -9.56 -0.22 -20.96
CA LEU A 59 -8.45 0.71 -20.86
C LEU A 59 -8.39 1.67 -22.04
N ARG A 60 -8.58 1.18 -23.27
CA ARG A 60 -8.23 1.89 -24.51
C ARG A 60 -8.76 3.33 -24.57
N ASP A 61 -9.99 3.56 -24.11
CA ASP A 61 -10.65 4.87 -24.17
C ASP A 61 -10.08 5.90 -23.18
N PHE A 62 -9.25 5.51 -22.22
CA PHE A 62 -8.60 6.44 -21.29
C PHE A 62 -7.24 6.94 -21.78
N TYR A 63 -6.68 6.32 -22.84
CA TYR A 63 -5.33 6.57 -23.32
C TYR A 63 -5.31 7.05 -24.79
N MET A 64 -4.12 7.38 -25.27
CA MET A 64 -3.85 7.96 -26.58
C MET A 64 -2.82 7.11 -27.33
N PRO A 65 -3.25 6.30 -28.32
CA PRO A 65 -2.37 5.43 -29.10
C PRO A 65 -1.20 6.15 -29.77
N GLU A 66 -1.41 7.40 -30.19
CA GLU A 66 -0.37 8.21 -30.85
C GLU A 66 0.65 8.81 -29.89
N ARG A 67 0.51 8.62 -28.57
CA ARG A 67 1.39 9.19 -27.55
C ARG A 67 2.09 8.09 -26.76
N ALA A 68 3.39 7.93 -26.99
CA ALA A 68 4.21 6.91 -26.32
C ALA A 68 4.18 7.00 -24.77
N SER A 69 4.05 8.20 -24.18
CA SER A 69 3.91 8.35 -22.72
C SER A 69 2.58 7.84 -22.19
N SER A 70 1.50 8.01 -22.97
CA SER A 70 0.17 7.52 -22.64
C SER A 70 0.12 6.00 -22.75
N MET A 71 0.70 5.46 -23.82
CA MET A 71 0.80 4.02 -24.02
C MET A 71 1.68 3.33 -22.98
N ARG A 72 2.72 3.98 -22.46
CA ARG A 72 3.48 3.47 -21.31
C ARG A 72 2.63 3.38 -20.03
N ALA A 73 1.81 4.39 -19.75
CA ALA A 73 0.89 4.35 -18.61
C ALA A 73 -0.17 3.25 -18.76
N MET A 74 -0.71 3.06 -19.98
CA MET A 74 -1.61 1.95 -20.26
C MET A 74 -0.92 0.59 -20.11
N LYS A 75 0.28 0.44 -20.67
CA LYS A 75 1.05 -0.80 -20.61
C LYS A 75 1.37 -1.19 -19.17
N HIS A 76 1.62 -0.21 -18.30
CA HIS A 76 1.80 -0.45 -16.89
C HIS A 76 0.57 -1.16 -16.27
N GLU A 77 -0.66 -0.65 -16.49
CA GLU A 77 -1.88 -1.33 -16.03
C GLU A 77 -2.07 -2.73 -16.63
N GLN A 78 -1.64 -2.93 -17.88
CA GLN A 78 -1.67 -4.24 -18.51
C GLN A 78 -0.72 -5.23 -17.82
N MET A 79 0.51 -4.81 -17.52
CA MET A 79 1.50 -5.63 -16.81
C MET A 79 1.02 -5.96 -15.39
N ARG A 80 0.43 -4.98 -14.71
CA ARG A 80 -0.21 -5.16 -13.39
C ARG A 80 -1.28 -6.25 -13.40
N ALA A 81 -2.18 -6.23 -14.38
CA ALA A 81 -3.20 -7.27 -14.52
C ALA A 81 -2.59 -8.65 -14.85
N GLN A 82 -1.58 -8.69 -15.73
CA GLN A 82 -0.85 -9.91 -16.05
C GLN A 82 -0.17 -10.51 -14.82
N TYR A 83 0.44 -9.69 -13.97
CA TYR A 83 1.06 -10.10 -12.73
C TYR A 83 0.05 -10.74 -11.77
N VAL A 84 -1.05 -10.05 -11.46
CA VAL A 84 -2.08 -10.58 -10.54
C VAL A 84 -2.67 -11.89 -11.05
N GLN A 85 -2.96 -11.98 -12.35
CA GLN A 85 -3.52 -13.17 -12.99
C GLN A 85 -2.54 -14.35 -12.96
N MET A 86 -1.25 -14.09 -13.17
CA MET A 86 -0.23 -15.12 -13.04
C MET A 86 -0.06 -15.55 -11.58
N TRP A 87 -0.09 -14.61 -10.63
CA TRP A 87 -0.03 -14.91 -9.20
C TRP A 87 -1.17 -15.83 -8.77
N VAL A 88 -2.44 -15.49 -9.05
CA VAL A 88 -3.57 -16.37 -8.69
C VAL A 88 -3.44 -17.75 -9.34
N LYS A 89 -3.03 -17.82 -10.61
CA LYS A 89 -2.78 -19.08 -11.30
C LYS A 89 -1.71 -19.91 -10.59
N HIS A 90 -0.60 -19.30 -10.20
CA HIS A 90 0.50 -19.96 -9.49
C HIS A 90 0.19 -20.30 -8.04
N ARG A 91 -0.89 -19.76 -7.46
CA ARG A 91 -1.42 -20.12 -6.14
C ARG A 91 -2.63 -21.04 -6.21
N GLN A 92 -3.08 -21.43 -7.41
CA GLN A 92 -4.29 -22.23 -7.62
C GLN A 92 -5.54 -21.54 -7.04
N LEU A 93 -5.60 -20.23 -7.21
CA LEU A 93 -6.68 -19.35 -6.79
C LEU A 93 -7.43 -18.79 -8.01
N GLN A 94 -8.58 -18.18 -7.75
CA GLN A 94 -9.31 -17.35 -8.70
C GLN A 94 -9.55 -15.98 -8.10
N LEU A 95 -9.56 -14.94 -8.95
CA LEU A 95 -10.06 -13.63 -8.55
C LEU A 95 -11.59 -13.66 -8.54
N ALA A 96 -12.19 -13.21 -7.44
CA ALA A 96 -13.64 -13.16 -7.27
C ALA A 96 -14.20 -11.77 -7.56
N ASP A 97 -13.54 -10.72 -7.07
CA ASP A 97 -13.97 -9.34 -7.29
C ASP A 97 -12.82 -8.34 -7.16
N ALA A 98 -13.04 -7.12 -7.65
CA ALA A 98 -12.12 -6.00 -7.56
C ALA A 98 -12.89 -4.69 -7.54
N ALA A 99 -12.50 -3.74 -6.69
CA ALA A 99 -13.11 -2.42 -6.62
C ALA A 99 -12.09 -1.37 -6.18
N SER A 100 -12.02 -0.25 -6.91
CA SER A 100 -11.18 0.90 -6.58
C SER A 100 -12.02 2.06 -6.07
N SER A 101 -11.47 2.81 -5.12
CA SER A 101 -12.08 4.03 -4.54
C SER A 101 -11.08 5.19 -4.58
N PRO A 102 -10.85 5.79 -5.77
CA PRO A 102 -9.86 6.84 -5.92
C PRO A 102 -10.33 8.16 -5.30
N ARG A 103 -9.37 8.96 -4.82
CA ARG A 103 -9.60 10.33 -4.33
C ARG A 103 -8.59 11.28 -4.94
N VAL A 104 -9.08 12.37 -5.52
CA VAL A 104 -8.24 13.49 -5.96
C VAL A 104 -7.80 14.28 -4.74
N ILE A 105 -6.49 14.38 -4.51
CA ILE A 105 -5.91 15.16 -3.41
C ILE A 105 -5.61 16.58 -3.86
N ARG A 106 -5.09 16.72 -5.08
CA ARG A 106 -4.76 18.03 -5.67
C ARG A 106 -4.85 17.96 -7.18
N ALA A 107 -5.44 18.98 -7.79
CA ALA A 107 -5.37 19.20 -9.23
C ALA A 107 -4.79 20.59 -9.51
N LYS A 108 -3.93 20.70 -10.54
CA LYS A 108 -3.41 21.99 -11.01
C LYS A 108 -3.38 22.01 -12.53
N LYS A 109 -4.12 22.96 -13.13
CA LYS A 109 -4.05 23.24 -14.56
C LYS A 109 -2.78 24.02 -14.89
N ARG A 110 -2.08 23.65 -15.96
CA ARG A 110 -1.05 24.46 -16.61
C ARG A 110 -1.18 24.27 -18.11
N ASN A 111 -1.38 25.36 -18.85
CA ASN A 111 -1.67 25.34 -20.28
C ASN A 111 -2.89 24.42 -20.57
N ASP A 112 -2.71 23.47 -21.48
CA ASP A 112 -3.69 22.46 -21.90
C ASP A 112 -3.71 21.20 -21.02
N GLN A 113 -2.84 21.12 -20.01
CA GLN A 113 -2.68 19.94 -19.15
C GLN A 113 -3.19 20.17 -17.73
N VAL A 114 -3.61 19.08 -17.09
CA VAL A 114 -3.96 19.04 -15.66
C VAL A 114 -3.07 18.03 -14.95
N PHE A 115 -2.37 18.50 -13.93
CA PHE A 115 -1.53 17.70 -13.06
C PHE A 115 -2.33 17.29 -11.83
N VAL A 116 -2.54 16.00 -11.65
CA VAL A 116 -3.39 15.45 -10.60
C VAL A 116 -2.54 14.60 -9.67
N SER A 117 -2.61 14.90 -8.37
CA SER A 117 -2.23 13.96 -7.32
C SER A 117 -3.50 13.27 -6.84
N ALA A 118 -3.54 11.96 -6.99
CA ALA A 118 -4.65 11.13 -6.54
C ALA A 118 -4.12 9.98 -5.67
N VAL A 119 -5.01 9.40 -4.88
CA VAL A 119 -4.73 8.15 -4.17
C VAL A 119 -5.80 7.14 -4.53
N ASP A 120 -5.43 5.88 -4.68
CA ASP A 120 -6.39 4.79 -4.90
C ASP A 120 -6.39 3.83 -3.71
N SER A 121 -7.59 3.40 -3.34
CA SER A 121 -7.83 2.37 -2.35
C SER A 121 -8.49 1.21 -3.08
N LEU A 122 -7.65 0.24 -3.48
CA LEU A 122 -8.08 -0.94 -4.22
C LEU A 122 -8.40 -2.08 -3.24
N ARG A 123 -9.57 -2.69 -3.42
CA ARG A 123 -9.94 -3.99 -2.86
C ARG A 123 -9.80 -5.06 -3.94
N LEU A 124 -9.21 -6.19 -3.59
CA LEU A 124 -9.22 -7.42 -4.38
C LEU A 124 -9.80 -8.57 -3.55
N GLY A 125 -10.64 -9.38 -4.18
CA GLY A 125 -11.20 -10.61 -3.64
C GLY A 125 -10.63 -11.84 -4.35
N TYR A 126 -10.27 -12.88 -3.62
CA TYR A 126 -9.84 -14.16 -4.18
C TYR A 126 -10.51 -15.35 -3.49
N THR A 127 -10.58 -16.47 -4.19
CA THR A 127 -11.12 -17.73 -3.68
C THR A 127 -10.20 -18.90 -4.03
N TYR A 128 -10.27 -19.94 -3.20
CA TYR A 128 -9.71 -21.24 -3.54
C TYR A 128 -10.64 -21.98 -4.51
N ASN A 129 -10.08 -22.90 -5.30
CA ASN A 129 -10.81 -23.68 -6.31
C ASN A 129 -11.70 -24.80 -5.71
N GLN A 130 -12.28 -24.59 -4.53
CA GLN A 130 -13.14 -25.58 -3.86
C GLN A 130 -14.62 -25.11 -3.82
N PRO A 131 -15.60 -26.03 -3.89
CA PRO A 131 -17.02 -25.68 -4.05
C PRO A 131 -17.65 -24.80 -2.94
N SER A 132 -17.01 -24.71 -1.77
CA SER A 132 -17.51 -23.95 -0.61
C SER A 132 -16.52 -22.88 -0.11
N SER A 133 -15.57 -22.46 -0.95
CA SER A 133 -14.58 -21.46 -0.56
C SER A 133 -15.21 -20.08 -0.37
N GLN A 134 -15.01 -19.50 0.81
CA GLN A 134 -15.35 -18.11 1.07
C GLN A 134 -14.40 -17.18 0.29
N VAL A 135 -14.90 -16.00 -0.08
CA VAL A 135 -14.08 -14.95 -0.70
C VAL A 135 -13.23 -14.29 0.39
N GLU A 136 -11.92 -14.29 0.19
CA GLU A 136 -10.96 -13.57 1.00
C GLU A 136 -10.67 -12.20 0.36
N HIS A 137 -10.67 -11.14 1.17
CA HIS A 137 -10.43 -9.78 0.67
C HIS A 137 -9.15 -9.19 1.24
N PHE A 138 -8.43 -8.46 0.40
CA PHE A 138 -7.27 -7.65 0.78
C PHE A 138 -7.29 -6.28 0.09
N GLY A 139 -6.50 -5.36 0.65
CA GLY A 139 -6.42 -3.98 0.20
C GLY A 139 -5.01 -3.56 -0.22
N ILE A 140 -4.93 -2.77 -1.30
CA ILE A 140 -3.72 -2.09 -1.73
C ILE A 140 -4.01 -0.59 -1.85
N GLY A 141 -3.15 0.24 -1.27
CA GLY A 141 -3.22 1.70 -1.34
C GLY A 141 -2.06 2.28 -2.12
N THR A 142 -2.36 3.04 -3.17
CA THR A 142 -1.35 3.62 -4.08
C THR A 142 -1.52 5.13 -4.23
N ARG A 143 -0.41 5.82 -4.52
CA ARG A 143 -0.37 7.28 -4.71
C ARG A 143 0.07 7.60 -6.13
N HIS A 144 -0.77 8.34 -6.85
CA HIS A 144 -0.65 8.57 -8.27
C HIS A 144 -0.34 10.04 -8.58
N ALA A 145 0.63 10.25 -9.46
CA ALA A 145 0.90 11.52 -10.10
C ALA A 145 0.53 11.42 -11.58
N LEU A 146 -0.66 11.91 -11.94
CA LEU A 146 -1.22 11.86 -13.29
C LEU A 146 -1.02 13.20 -14.01
N THR A 147 -0.73 13.13 -15.29
CA THR A 147 -0.84 14.25 -16.23
C THR A 147 -1.97 13.93 -17.20
N LEU A 148 -3.01 14.76 -17.21
CA LEU A 148 -4.18 14.61 -18.06
C LEU A 148 -4.22 15.72 -19.11
N ILE A 149 -4.82 15.42 -20.26
CA ILE A 149 -5.05 16.37 -21.34
C ILE A 149 -6.46 16.14 -21.91
N ARG A 150 -7.11 17.20 -22.40
CA ARG A 150 -8.35 17.04 -23.17
C ARG A 150 -8.03 16.79 -24.64
N LYS A 151 -8.66 15.77 -25.22
CA LYS A 151 -8.62 15.48 -26.65
C LYS A 151 -10.02 15.10 -27.13
N ASN A 152 -10.47 15.74 -28.21
CA ASN A 152 -11.80 15.52 -28.80
C ASN A 152 -12.94 15.60 -27.75
N GLY A 153 -12.89 16.61 -26.87
CA GLY A 153 -13.90 16.81 -25.82
C GLY A 153 -13.78 15.91 -24.58
N SER A 154 -12.88 14.93 -24.56
CA SER A 154 -12.72 13.96 -23.45
C SER A 154 -11.35 14.06 -22.77
N TRP A 155 -11.29 13.79 -21.46
CA TRP A 155 -10.02 13.65 -20.74
C TRP A 155 -9.29 12.37 -21.16
N LYS A 156 -7.96 12.44 -21.23
CA LYS A 156 -7.06 11.31 -21.50
C LYS A 156 -5.87 11.34 -20.55
N VAL A 157 -5.38 10.17 -20.16
CA VAL A 157 -4.13 10.02 -19.40
C VAL A 157 -2.95 10.21 -20.36
N LEU A 158 -2.21 11.31 -20.22
CA LEU A 158 -0.99 11.55 -21.01
C LEU A 158 0.23 10.87 -20.40
N ARG A 159 0.33 10.86 -19.07
CA ARG A 159 1.43 10.25 -18.30
C ARG A 159 0.96 9.95 -16.89
N GLU A 160 1.57 8.96 -16.26
CA GLU A 160 1.39 8.64 -14.86
C GLU A 160 2.70 8.16 -14.23
N TRP A 161 2.82 8.38 -12.92
CA TRP A 161 3.82 7.74 -12.09
C TRP A 161 3.19 7.37 -10.74
N TYR A 162 3.43 6.14 -10.29
CA TYR A 162 3.13 5.66 -8.95
C TYR A 162 4.06 4.49 -8.62
N LEU A 163 4.21 4.19 -7.34
CA LEU A 163 4.87 2.98 -6.88
C LEU A 163 3.81 1.88 -6.78
N ASP A 164 3.86 0.88 -7.65
CA ASP A 164 2.98 -0.28 -7.57
C ASP A 164 3.71 -1.50 -6.98
N PRO A 165 3.16 -2.14 -5.94
CA PRO A 165 3.70 -3.40 -5.44
C PRO A 165 3.48 -4.59 -6.41
N LEU A 166 2.79 -4.40 -7.54
CA LEU A 166 2.40 -5.45 -8.48
C LEU A 166 3.09 -5.32 -9.85
N GLU A 167 4.19 -4.57 -9.93
CA GLU A 167 5.00 -4.36 -11.14
C GLU A 167 6.05 -5.45 -11.41
N GLU A 168 6.15 -6.45 -10.53
CA GLU A 168 7.11 -7.54 -10.65
C GLU A 168 6.92 -8.35 -11.94
N ASN A 169 8.01 -8.99 -12.42
CA ASN A 169 7.92 -9.82 -13.63
C ASN A 169 7.07 -11.08 -13.36
N PRO A 170 5.94 -11.27 -14.08
CA PRO A 170 5.06 -12.43 -13.89
C PRO A 170 5.76 -13.78 -14.06
N ASP A 171 6.78 -13.87 -14.93
CA ASP A 171 7.52 -15.09 -15.20
C ASP A 171 8.46 -15.50 -14.04
N LEU A 172 8.70 -14.58 -13.11
CA LEU A 172 9.54 -14.81 -11.94
C LEU A 172 8.72 -15.17 -10.70
N ILE A 173 7.38 -15.19 -10.79
CA ILE A 173 6.53 -15.63 -9.68
C ILE A 173 6.80 -17.12 -9.42
N PRO A 174 7.18 -17.52 -8.19
CA PRO A 174 7.39 -18.92 -7.87
C PRO A 174 6.06 -19.67 -7.88
N LYS A 175 6.03 -20.90 -8.40
CA LYS A 175 4.84 -21.75 -8.41
C LYS A 175 4.63 -22.40 -7.05
N LEU A 176 3.38 -22.44 -6.59
CA LEU A 176 2.99 -23.28 -5.46
C LEU A 176 2.78 -24.72 -5.95
N THR A 177 3.71 -25.60 -5.59
CA THR A 177 3.66 -27.01 -5.99
C THR A 177 2.62 -27.79 -5.19
N GLU A 178 2.56 -27.60 -3.87
CA GLU A 178 1.53 -28.18 -3.00
C GLU A 178 1.20 -27.20 -1.85
N LEU A 179 -0.08 -26.99 -1.58
CA LEU A 179 -0.51 -26.42 -0.31
C LEU A 179 -0.24 -27.45 0.79
N PRO A 180 0.41 -27.11 1.91
CA PRO A 180 0.47 -27.96 3.08
C PRO A 180 -0.95 -28.35 3.51
N ARG A 181 -1.34 -29.60 3.24
CA ARG A 181 -2.64 -30.13 3.68
C ARG A 181 -2.67 -30.10 5.21
N ASN A 182 -3.73 -29.51 5.78
CA ASN A 182 -4.08 -29.54 7.21
C ASN A 182 -3.34 -28.59 8.18
N SER A 183 -3.14 -27.31 7.82
CA SER A 183 -2.78 -26.29 8.83
C SER A 183 -3.99 -25.61 9.50
N ALA A 184 -5.20 -25.72 8.93
CA ALA A 184 -6.39 -25.07 9.48
C ALA A 184 -6.89 -25.70 10.79
N SER A 185 -6.85 -27.03 10.95
CA SER A 185 -7.42 -27.70 12.12
C SER A 185 -6.68 -27.38 13.43
N ASN A 186 -5.38 -27.07 13.37
CA ASN A 186 -4.60 -26.69 14.56
C ASN A 186 -4.59 -25.18 14.86
N ARG A 187 -5.18 -24.34 13.99
CA ARG A 187 -5.13 -22.87 14.14
C ARG A 187 -6.46 -22.24 14.51
N VAL A 188 -7.58 -22.92 14.29
CA VAL A 188 -8.91 -22.49 14.76
C VAL A 188 -8.98 -22.43 16.30
N ASN A 189 -8.14 -23.19 17.01
CA ASN A 189 -8.04 -23.15 18.48
C ASN A 189 -7.38 -21.88 19.05
N ALA A 190 -6.88 -20.96 18.21
CA ALA A 190 -6.33 -19.69 18.68
C ALA A 190 -7.39 -18.59 18.91
N LYS A 191 -8.66 -18.80 18.51
CA LYS A 191 -9.75 -17.83 18.72
C LYS A 191 -10.55 -18.00 20.01
N THR A 192 -10.22 -18.97 20.88
CA THR A 192 -11.01 -19.31 22.08
C THR A 192 -10.27 -19.19 23.42
N ASN A 193 -9.22 -18.36 23.52
CA ASN A 193 -8.71 -17.92 24.83
C ASN A 193 -8.92 -16.41 25.02
N GLN A 194 -10.14 -15.94 24.81
CA GLN A 194 -10.60 -14.72 25.48
C GLN A 194 -11.06 -15.09 26.89
N ALA A 195 -10.39 -14.49 27.87
CA ALA A 195 -10.73 -14.33 29.29
C ALA A 195 -9.70 -14.93 30.25
N SER A 196 -8.62 -14.18 30.47
CA SER A 196 -8.02 -14.09 31.79
C SER A 196 -7.38 -12.72 31.92
N GLY A 197 -8.20 -11.76 32.34
CA GLY A 197 -7.73 -10.46 32.79
C GLY A 197 -6.91 -10.63 34.06
N LEU A 198 -5.59 -10.62 33.91
CA LEU A 198 -4.66 -10.18 34.94
C LEU A 198 -3.70 -9.21 34.27
N HIS A 199 -3.70 -7.95 34.72
CA HIS A 199 -2.69 -6.96 34.36
C HIS A 199 -1.31 -7.46 34.82
N SER A 200 -0.65 -8.24 33.98
CA SER A 200 0.78 -8.49 34.11
C SER A 200 1.50 -7.20 33.74
N THR A 201 2.16 -6.59 34.72
CA THR A 201 3.07 -5.45 34.56
C THR A 201 4.37 -5.83 33.82
N SER A 202 4.44 -7.00 33.18
CA SER A 202 5.61 -7.37 32.39
C SER A 202 5.64 -6.57 31.09
N THR A 203 6.80 -5.98 30.76
CA THR A 203 7.17 -5.27 29.52
C THR A 203 7.22 -6.20 28.29
N ARG A 204 6.22 -7.06 28.17
CA ARG A 204 6.14 -8.18 27.25
C ARG A 204 5.30 -7.78 26.05
N TYR A 205 5.65 -8.30 24.88
CA TYR A 205 5.01 -7.96 23.61
C TYR A 205 3.51 -8.28 23.64
N ASN A 206 2.66 -7.28 23.39
CA ASN A 206 1.22 -7.47 23.24
C ASN A 206 0.86 -7.70 21.77
N ARG A 207 0.75 -8.97 21.39
CA ARG A 207 0.49 -9.40 20.01
C ARG A 207 -0.83 -8.87 19.46
N ASP A 208 -1.90 -8.94 20.24
CA ASP A 208 -3.24 -8.51 19.79
C ASP A 208 -3.26 -7.00 19.50
N LYS A 209 -2.67 -6.19 20.38
CA LYS A 209 -2.55 -4.75 20.14
C LYS A 209 -1.69 -4.42 18.92
N ALA A 210 -0.62 -5.17 18.68
CA ALA A 210 0.21 -4.97 17.48
C ALA A 210 -0.60 -5.21 16.19
N ILE A 211 -1.46 -6.23 16.20
CA ILE A 211 -2.37 -6.54 15.08
C ILE A 211 -3.43 -5.45 14.92
N ASP A 212 -4.06 -5.01 16.02
CA ASP A 212 -5.05 -3.93 15.99
C ASP A 212 -4.44 -2.62 15.46
N TYR A 213 -3.24 -2.28 15.91
CA TYR A 213 -2.49 -1.13 15.42
C TYR A 213 -2.21 -1.25 13.92
N ALA A 214 -1.74 -2.42 13.48
CA ALA A 214 -1.43 -2.67 12.08
C ALA A 214 -2.68 -2.55 11.20
N ASN A 215 -3.84 -3.05 11.65
CA ASN A 215 -5.10 -2.92 10.92
C ASN A 215 -5.63 -1.49 10.92
N LYS A 216 -5.45 -0.76 12.02
CA LYS A 216 -5.90 0.63 12.16
C LYS A 216 -5.11 1.61 11.28
N TYR A 217 -3.80 1.42 11.14
CA TYR A 217 -2.90 2.39 10.52
C TYR A 217 -2.24 1.90 9.23
N ALA A 218 -2.80 0.92 8.52
CA ALA A 218 -2.32 0.44 7.20
C ALA A 218 -2.53 1.44 6.04
N GLY A 219 -2.52 2.75 6.32
CA GLY A 219 -2.50 3.80 5.30
C GLY A 219 -3.76 3.84 4.43
N ILE A 220 -3.55 3.97 3.12
CA ILE A 220 -4.60 4.22 2.11
C ILE A 220 -5.30 2.91 1.67
N ALA A 221 -4.71 1.76 2.01
CA ALA A 221 -5.21 0.45 1.59
C ALA A 221 -6.67 0.24 2.01
N TRP A 222 -7.44 -0.40 1.13
CA TRP A 222 -8.82 -0.75 1.46
C TRP A 222 -8.88 -1.61 2.73
N GLY A 223 -9.85 -1.34 3.60
CA GLY A 223 -10.04 -2.08 4.85
C GLY A 223 -9.18 -1.57 6.01
N ALA A 224 -8.18 -0.72 5.75
CA ALA A 224 -7.44 -0.05 6.81
C ALA A 224 -8.36 0.89 7.60
N GLY A 225 -8.15 0.91 8.92
CA GLY A 225 -8.90 1.79 9.83
C GLY A 225 -8.51 3.27 9.71
N ASN A 226 -8.83 4.03 10.77
CA ASN A 226 -8.43 5.43 10.92
C ASN A 226 -8.75 6.33 9.71
N ASN A 227 -9.86 6.05 9.01
CA ASN A 227 -10.28 6.75 7.79
C ASN A 227 -9.18 6.78 6.71
N HIS A 228 -8.43 5.68 6.59
CA HIS A 228 -7.32 5.52 5.65
C HIS A 228 -6.19 6.54 5.87
N ARG A 229 -5.85 6.83 7.13
CA ARG A 229 -4.79 7.76 7.53
C ARG A 229 -3.73 7.06 8.38
N TYR A 230 -2.49 7.52 8.21
CA TYR A 230 -1.34 7.15 9.06
C TYR A 230 -1.51 7.63 10.50
N ASN A 231 -0.71 7.07 11.42
CA ASN A 231 -0.67 7.57 12.78
C ASN A 231 0.01 8.95 12.83
N PRO A 232 -0.70 10.04 13.22
CA PRO A 232 -0.16 11.40 13.17
C PRO A 232 0.95 11.66 14.20
N ARG A 233 1.20 10.74 15.15
CA ARG A 233 2.30 10.85 16.11
C ARG A 233 3.67 10.55 15.50
N TYR A 234 3.68 9.94 14.31
CA TYR A 234 4.90 9.53 13.63
C TYR A 234 5.08 10.32 12.34
N ARG A 235 6.34 10.53 11.97
CA ARG A 235 6.68 11.07 10.65
C ARG A 235 6.27 10.06 9.58
N ASP A 236 5.63 10.56 8.53
CA ASP A 236 5.38 9.84 7.29
C ASP A 236 6.65 9.86 6.43
N TYR A 237 7.18 8.68 6.12
CA TYR A 237 8.39 8.51 5.31
C TYR A 237 8.09 8.16 3.85
N THR A 238 6.82 8.22 3.44
CA THR A 238 6.40 8.03 2.05
C THR A 238 7.27 8.89 1.11
N GLY A 239 7.88 8.24 0.11
CA GLY A 239 8.75 8.89 -0.89
C GLY A 239 10.17 9.22 -0.42
N GLN A 240 10.52 8.97 0.85
CA GLN A 240 11.87 9.18 1.39
C GLN A 240 12.61 7.86 1.68
N GLY A 241 11.88 6.74 1.72
CA GLY A 241 12.40 5.43 2.12
C GLY A 241 12.28 5.19 3.63
N GLY A 242 12.15 3.92 4.03
CA GLY A 242 12.07 3.50 5.43
C GLY A 242 10.67 3.50 6.06
N ASP A 243 9.62 3.83 5.31
CA ASP A 243 8.25 3.89 5.84
C ASP A 243 7.71 2.51 6.26
N CYS A 244 8.04 1.46 5.51
CA CYS A 244 7.74 0.07 5.88
C CYS A 244 8.33 -0.32 7.25
N THR A 245 9.60 0.02 7.50
CA THR A 245 10.28 -0.22 8.78
C THR A 245 9.73 0.66 9.90
N ASN A 246 9.44 1.93 9.60
CA ASN A 246 8.82 2.86 10.53
C ASN A 246 7.46 2.32 11.00
N PHE A 247 6.63 1.82 10.10
CA PHE A 247 5.36 1.19 10.42
C PHE A 247 5.52 -0.10 11.22
N ALA A 248 6.41 -1.00 10.81
CA ALA A 248 6.67 -2.23 11.56
C ALA A 248 7.15 -1.93 12.98
N SER A 249 8.03 -0.93 13.14
CA SER A 249 8.49 -0.45 14.45
C SER A 249 7.35 0.11 15.30
N GLN A 250 6.46 0.91 14.71
CA GLN A 250 5.25 1.38 15.40
C GLN A 250 4.38 0.23 15.86
N CYS A 251 4.09 -0.74 14.98
CA CYS A 251 3.22 -1.87 15.30
C CYS A 251 3.73 -2.64 16.52
N ILE A 252 5.04 -2.89 16.61
CA ILE A 252 5.59 -3.70 17.70
C ILE A 252 5.96 -2.89 18.95
N GLY A 253 6.26 -1.60 18.81
CA GLY A 253 6.85 -0.77 19.86
C GLY A 253 5.94 0.28 20.47
N ASP A 254 4.94 0.76 19.75
CA ASP A 254 4.03 1.76 20.27
C ASP A 254 3.15 1.19 21.40
N GLN A 255 2.76 2.01 22.37
CA GLN A 255 1.91 1.60 23.49
C GLN A 255 0.47 1.25 23.10
N GLU A 256 -0.06 1.88 22.02
CA GLU A 256 -1.30 1.48 21.36
C GLU A 256 -1.11 0.16 20.59
N GLY A 257 0.11 -0.13 20.14
CA GLY A 257 0.51 -1.39 19.53
C GLY A 257 1.12 -2.38 20.52
N GLY A 258 2.16 -3.09 20.08
CA GLY A 258 2.77 -4.18 20.80
C GLY A 258 3.53 -3.82 22.08
N GLY A 259 3.81 -2.54 22.31
CA GLY A 259 4.38 -2.04 23.56
C GLY A 259 5.77 -2.58 23.93
N LEU A 260 6.55 -3.12 22.97
CA LEU A 260 7.93 -3.49 23.23
C LEU A 260 8.73 -2.27 23.67
N ARG A 261 9.47 -2.40 24.77
CA ARG A 261 10.28 -1.30 25.30
C ARG A 261 11.34 -0.89 24.29
N MET A 262 11.29 0.37 23.87
CA MET A 262 12.33 0.99 23.04
C MET A 262 13.67 0.97 23.77
N LYS A 263 14.73 0.48 23.11
CA LYS A 263 16.08 0.30 23.69
C LYS A 263 17.12 0.11 22.60
N GLY A 264 18.41 0.12 22.97
CA GLY A 264 19.49 -0.34 22.08
C GLY A 264 19.56 0.42 20.75
N GLY A 265 19.26 1.72 20.77
CA GLY A 265 19.24 2.55 19.56
C GLY A 265 17.97 2.45 18.72
N TRP A 266 16.98 1.64 19.09
CA TRP A 266 15.65 1.59 18.46
C TRP A 266 14.66 2.46 19.24
N HIS A 267 14.35 3.64 18.70
CA HIS A 267 13.45 4.64 19.28
C HIS A 267 13.02 5.65 18.21
N HIS A 268 11.98 6.42 18.50
CA HIS A 268 11.54 7.53 17.66
C HIS A 268 11.54 8.86 18.40
N TYR A 269 11.52 9.92 17.61
CA TYR A 269 11.43 11.31 18.00
C TYR A 269 10.31 11.97 17.19
N ARG A 270 9.95 13.20 17.56
CA ARG A 270 8.99 13.99 16.78
C ARG A 270 9.50 14.29 15.36
N SER A 271 10.80 14.42 15.17
CA SER A 271 11.43 14.70 13.87
C SER A 271 11.65 13.47 12.99
N GLY A 272 11.47 12.25 13.54
CA GLY A 272 11.73 11.01 12.83
C GLY A 272 12.18 9.86 13.76
N GLY A 273 12.55 8.73 13.19
CA GLY A 273 13.11 7.58 13.91
C GLY A 273 14.64 7.50 13.85
N SER A 274 15.22 6.79 14.81
CA SER A 274 16.62 6.38 14.75
C SER A 274 16.90 5.44 13.58
N LYS A 275 18.18 5.18 13.28
CA LYS A 275 18.58 4.24 12.22
C LYS A 275 17.90 2.87 12.37
N ALA A 276 17.91 2.30 13.58
CA ALA A 276 17.27 1.02 13.85
C ALA A 276 15.73 1.07 13.77
N TRP A 277 15.11 2.25 13.86
CA TRP A 277 13.66 2.43 13.76
C TRP A 277 13.16 2.54 12.31
N VAL A 278 13.95 3.13 11.41
CA VAL A 278 13.49 3.43 10.03
C VAL A 278 14.25 2.67 8.94
N GLN A 279 15.47 2.20 9.19
CA GLN A 279 16.23 1.47 8.19
C GLN A 279 16.06 -0.04 8.38
N THR A 280 15.70 -0.71 7.29
CA THR A 280 15.38 -2.14 7.21
C THR A 280 16.48 -3.03 7.82
N ASP A 281 17.73 -2.97 7.32
CA ASP A 281 18.80 -3.83 7.84
C ASP A 281 19.17 -3.55 9.30
N ALA A 282 19.17 -2.27 9.70
CA ALA A 282 19.41 -1.89 11.08
C ALA A 282 18.29 -2.40 11.99
N PHE A 283 17.04 -2.38 11.54
CA PHE A 283 15.90 -2.92 12.27
C PHE A 283 15.96 -4.44 12.39
N LYS A 284 16.22 -5.18 11.30
CA LYS A 284 16.48 -6.63 11.33
C LYS A 284 17.54 -6.98 12.37
N ASN A 285 18.70 -6.32 12.29
CA ASN A 285 19.81 -6.56 13.20
C ASN A 285 19.44 -6.24 14.64
N PHE A 286 18.74 -5.12 14.88
CA PHE A 286 18.21 -4.78 16.19
C PHE A 286 17.28 -5.87 16.74
N LEU A 287 16.30 -6.33 15.95
CA LEU A 287 15.35 -7.36 16.38
C LEU A 287 16.08 -8.62 16.84
N ILE A 288 17.06 -9.09 16.07
CA ILE A 288 17.81 -10.31 16.34
C ILE A 288 18.74 -10.11 17.55
N TYR A 289 19.60 -9.08 17.55
CA TYR A 289 20.61 -8.87 18.59
C TYR A 289 20.02 -8.42 19.93
N SER A 290 18.88 -7.71 19.93
CA SER A 290 18.20 -7.32 21.17
C SER A 290 17.47 -8.48 21.88
N GLY A 291 17.34 -9.62 21.18
CA GLY A 291 16.57 -10.79 21.61
C GLY A 291 15.05 -10.64 21.46
N TYR A 292 14.54 -9.55 20.88
CA TYR A 292 13.10 -9.39 20.62
C TYR A 292 12.59 -10.29 19.49
N GLY A 293 13.43 -10.53 18.49
CA GLY A 293 13.15 -11.41 17.36
C GLY A 293 13.89 -12.74 17.47
N LYS A 294 13.30 -13.79 16.89
CA LYS A 294 13.98 -15.04 16.56
C LYS A 294 13.67 -15.40 15.10
N VAL A 295 14.70 -15.62 14.29
CA VAL A 295 14.51 -16.09 12.92
C VAL A 295 13.98 -17.53 12.97
N ILE A 296 12.81 -17.75 12.39
CA ILE A 296 12.23 -19.07 12.15
C ILE A 296 12.98 -19.72 10.97
N LYS A 297 13.08 -18.98 9.85
CA LYS A 297 13.76 -19.41 8.63
C LYS A 297 14.14 -18.20 7.77
N LYS A 298 15.26 -18.32 7.06
CA LYS A 298 15.62 -17.51 5.89
C LYS A 298 15.56 -18.39 4.64
N GLY A 299 14.95 -17.92 3.56
CA GLY A 299 15.05 -18.60 2.25
C GLY A 299 14.10 -18.03 1.20
N THR A 300 14.21 -18.51 -0.04
CA THR A 300 13.24 -18.23 -1.10
C THR A 300 11.84 -18.71 -0.74
N TYR A 301 10.83 -18.23 -1.47
CA TYR A 301 9.45 -18.75 -1.37
C TYR A 301 9.42 -20.28 -1.33
N THR A 302 10.03 -20.95 -2.32
CA THR A 302 10.08 -22.42 -2.39
C THR A 302 10.67 -23.03 -1.13
N THR A 303 11.77 -22.46 -0.62
CA THR A 303 12.44 -22.95 0.59
C THR A 303 11.57 -22.79 1.84
N ILE A 304 10.86 -21.67 2.00
CA ILE A 304 10.06 -21.42 3.20
C ILE A 304 8.74 -22.18 3.20
N VAL A 305 8.18 -22.53 2.02
CA VAL A 305 6.95 -23.32 1.91
C VAL A 305 7.19 -24.83 1.91
N GLN A 306 8.39 -25.29 1.50
CA GLN A 306 8.72 -26.70 1.42
C GLN A 306 8.69 -27.39 2.80
N THR A 307 8.05 -28.56 2.83
CA THR A 307 8.00 -29.42 4.02
C THR A 307 9.36 -30.07 4.28
N SER A 308 9.73 -30.19 5.54
CA SER A 308 10.96 -30.86 5.98
C SER A 308 10.76 -31.46 7.37
N ASN A 309 11.68 -32.30 7.85
CA ASN A 309 11.61 -32.86 9.21
C ASN A 309 11.54 -31.78 10.30
N GLN A 310 12.18 -30.62 10.09
CA GLN A 310 12.13 -29.48 11.03
C GLN A 310 10.85 -28.65 10.89
N HIS A 311 10.28 -28.62 9.68
CA HIS A 311 9.09 -27.84 9.35
C HIS A 311 8.13 -28.69 8.53
N PRO A 312 7.35 -29.60 9.16
CA PRO A 312 6.51 -30.56 8.44
C PRO A 312 5.42 -29.89 7.60
N ASN A 313 5.03 -28.67 7.92
CA ASN A 313 4.05 -27.86 7.18
C ASN A 313 4.69 -26.67 6.44
N GLY A 314 6.01 -26.68 6.26
CA GLY A 314 6.80 -25.53 5.80
C GLY A 314 7.10 -24.55 6.93
N ALA A 315 8.20 -23.79 6.80
CA ALA A 315 8.67 -22.88 7.85
C ALA A 315 7.71 -21.71 8.09
N TRP A 316 7.03 -21.26 7.03
CA TRP A 316 5.98 -20.25 7.07
C TRP A 316 4.83 -20.64 8.01
N ALA A 317 4.59 -21.94 8.21
CA ALA A 317 3.58 -22.41 9.14
C ALA A 317 3.93 -22.15 10.63
N GLY A 318 5.19 -21.79 10.93
CA GLY A 318 5.63 -21.39 12.26
C GLY A 318 5.33 -19.92 12.61
N LEU A 319 4.90 -19.10 11.64
CA LEU A 319 4.52 -17.71 11.89
C LEU A 319 3.26 -17.62 12.76
N LYS A 320 3.21 -16.59 13.59
CA LYS A 320 2.01 -16.14 14.30
C LYS A 320 1.63 -14.73 13.82
N ALA A 321 0.35 -14.36 13.95
CA ALA A 321 -0.02 -12.95 13.79
C ALA A 321 0.77 -12.10 14.80
N GLY A 322 1.17 -10.88 14.43
CA GLY A 322 2.15 -10.06 15.16
C GLY A 322 3.62 -10.43 14.92
N ASP A 323 3.95 -11.47 14.15
CA ASP A 323 5.32 -11.71 13.69
C ASP A 323 5.67 -10.82 12.49
N LEU A 324 6.96 -10.71 12.16
CA LEU A 324 7.45 -9.89 11.05
C LEU A 324 8.01 -10.76 9.92
N ILE A 325 7.88 -10.26 8.70
CA ILE A 325 8.56 -10.79 7.51
C ILE A 325 9.43 -9.68 6.93
N GLY A 326 10.74 -9.94 6.84
CA GLY A 326 11.67 -9.12 6.07
C GLY A 326 11.87 -9.70 4.67
N TYR A 327 11.88 -8.85 3.65
CA TYR A 327 12.09 -9.25 2.26
C TYR A 327 13.46 -8.75 1.82
N GLU A 328 14.38 -9.66 1.55
CA GLU A 328 15.75 -9.36 1.12
C GLU A 328 15.88 -9.47 -0.41
N LEU A 329 16.45 -8.41 -0.99
CA LEU A 329 16.83 -8.31 -2.40
C LEU A 329 18.31 -7.92 -2.45
N ASN A 330 19.10 -8.61 -3.28
CA ASN A 330 20.53 -8.33 -3.46
C ASN A 330 21.37 -8.29 -2.17
N GLY A 331 20.95 -9.00 -1.12
CA GLY A 331 21.69 -9.12 0.15
C GLY A 331 21.25 -8.14 1.25
N ASP A 332 20.43 -7.14 0.92
CA ASP A 332 19.89 -6.15 1.85
C ASP A 332 18.40 -6.37 2.04
N ILE A 333 17.88 -6.05 3.23
CA ILE A 333 16.43 -6.08 3.44
C ILE A 333 15.84 -4.86 2.74
N ASP A 334 14.99 -5.09 1.75
CA ASP A 334 14.33 -4.02 1.01
C ASP A 334 13.02 -3.59 1.68
N HIS A 335 12.33 -4.54 2.33
CA HIS A 335 11.00 -4.28 2.89
C HIS A 335 10.69 -5.06 4.17
N PHE A 336 9.73 -4.56 4.94
CA PHE A 336 9.16 -5.22 6.11
C PHE A 336 7.63 -5.23 6.05
N SER A 337 7.04 -6.35 6.46
CA SER A 337 5.61 -6.45 6.75
C SER A 337 5.37 -7.13 8.09
N ILE A 338 4.25 -6.80 8.72
CA ILE A 338 3.73 -7.48 9.91
C ILE A 338 2.64 -8.47 9.50
N VAL A 339 2.73 -9.70 10.00
CA VAL A 339 1.68 -10.71 9.83
C VAL A 339 0.49 -10.30 10.69
N VAL A 340 -0.69 -10.11 10.11
CA VAL A 340 -1.89 -9.68 10.85
C VAL A 340 -2.92 -10.79 11.01
N GLY A 341 -2.71 -11.91 10.32
CA GLY A 341 -3.59 -13.05 10.40
C GLY A 341 -3.31 -14.05 9.30
N PHE A 342 -4.28 -14.94 9.09
CA PHE A 342 -4.23 -15.96 8.08
C PHE A 342 -5.59 -16.07 7.41
N ASP A 343 -5.61 -16.47 6.15
CA ASP A 343 -6.86 -16.78 5.44
C ASP A 343 -7.43 -18.15 5.87
N ALA A 344 -8.57 -18.54 5.30
CA ALA A 344 -9.26 -19.79 5.64
C ALA A 344 -8.41 -21.07 5.46
N GLN A 345 -7.37 -21.06 4.61
CA GLN A 345 -6.46 -22.20 4.42
C GLN A 345 -5.16 -22.04 5.24
N GLY A 346 -5.06 -20.98 6.03
CA GLY A 346 -3.92 -20.70 6.88
C GLY A 346 -2.82 -19.91 6.18
N TYR A 347 -3.05 -19.35 4.98
CA TYR A 347 -2.09 -18.55 4.23
C TYR A 347 -1.82 -17.20 4.94
N PRO A 348 -0.57 -16.75 5.13
CA PRO A 348 -0.27 -15.56 5.93
C PRO A 348 -0.68 -14.29 5.20
N LEU A 349 -1.36 -13.42 5.95
CA LEU A 349 -1.81 -12.12 5.50
C LEU A 349 -1.02 -11.04 6.24
N VAL A 350 -0.54 -10.03 5.52
CA VAL A 350 0.36 -9.02 6.05
C VAL A 350 -0.13 -7.59 5.81
N ASN A 351 0.28 -6.68 6.69
CA ASN A 351 0.18 -5.24 6.50
C ASN A 351 1.58 -4.61 6.37
N SER A 352 1.70 -3.57 5.55
CA SER A 352 2.91 -2.75 5.44
C SER A 352 2.63 -1.39 4.79
N HIS A 353 3.58 -0.47 4.91
CA HIS A 353 3.65 0.81 4.17
C HIS A 353 4.69 0.72 3.05
N THR A 354 4.89 1.78 2.25
CA THR A 354 5.65 1.79 0.98
C THR A 354 4.94 0.95 -0.09
N ALA A 355 3.91 1.58 -0.67
CA ALA A 355 2.67 0.95 -1.14
C ALA A 355 1.91 0.28 0.01
N ASP A 356 0.76 0.85 0.37
CA ASP A 356 0.05 0.45 1.58
C ASP A 356 -0.62 -0.91 1.35
N ARG A 357 -0.46 -1.83 2.31
CA ARG A 357 -0.97 -3.19 2.24
C ARG A 357 -1.84 -3.48 3.46
N TYR A 358 -3.04 -3.98 3.21
CA TYR A 358 -3.96 -4.44 4.24
C TYR A 358 -4.38 -5.88 3.95
N ARG A 359 -4.00 -6.80 4.84
CA ARG A 359 -4.26 -8.24 4.77
C ARG A 359 -3.84 -8.86 3.44
N VAL A 360 -2.77 -8.36 2.83
CA VAL A 360 -2.27 -8.84 1.54
C VAL A 360 -1.60 -10.21 1.74
N PRO A 361 -1.83 -11.19 0.85
CA PRO A 361 -1.04 -12.43 0.83
C PRO A 361 0.46 -12.13 0.83
N PHE A 362 1.19 -12.68 1.80
CA PHE A 362 2.54 -12.23 2.15
C PHE A 362 3.58 -12.24 1.01
N ASP A 363 3.36 -13.03 -0.03
CA ASP A 363 4.24 -13.23 -1.18
C ASP A 363 3.80 -12.46 -2.43
N LEU A 364 2.61 -11.85 -2.43
CA LEU A 364 2.15 -11.04 -3.55
C LEU A 364 3.09 -9.83 -3.72
N GLY A 365 3.54 -9.55 -4.95
CA GLY A 365 4.49 -8.48 -5.23
C GLY A 365 5.95 -8.85 -4.97
N TRP A 366 6.26 -10.15 -4.92
CA TRP A 366 7.61 -10.67 -4.75
C TRP A 366 7.89 -11.77 -5.77
N ASP A 367 9.18 -12.01 -6.03
CA ASP A 367 9.63 -12.97 -7.04
C ASP A 367 10.32 -14.20 -6.42
N LYS A 368 10.80 -15.11 -7.28
CA LYS A 368 11.49 -16.34 -6.86
C LYS A 368 12.89 -16.11 -6.26
N TYR A 369 13.48 -14.93 -6.47
CA TYR A 369 14.81 -14.57 -5.96
C TYR A 369 14.74 -13.85 -4.62
N THR A 370 13.56 -13.35 -4.25
CA THR A 370 13.30 -12.72 -2.96
C THR A 370 13.59 -13.70 -1.82
N MET A 371 14.43 -13.26 -0.86
CA MET A 371 14.71 -14.01 0.36
C MET A 371 13.80 -13.55 1.49
N TYR A 372 13.02 -14.47 2.04
CA TYR A 372 12.09 -14.21 3.13
C TYR A 372 12.77 -14.48 4.46
N TRP A 373 12.79 -13.48 5.35
CA TRP A 373 13.18 -13.61 6.74
C TRP A 373 11.93 -13.71 7.59
N LEU A 374 11.59 -14.93 8.02
CA LEU A 374 10.48 -15.18 8.91
C LEU A 374 10.94 -14.93 10.34
N ILE A 375 10.45 -13.86 10.98
CA ILE A 375 10.94 -13.41 12.29
C ILE A 375 9.80 -13.49 13.31
N HIS A 376 9.92 -14.45 14.23
CA HIS A 376 9.04 -14.55 15.38
C HIS A 376 9.35 -13.45 16.41
N ILE A 377 8.34 -12.68 16.82
CA ILE A 377 8.49 -11.70 17.91
C ILE A 377 8.12 -12.37 19.23
N ARG A 378 9.03 -12.32 20.20
CA ARG A 378 8.88 -13.02 21.48
C ARG A 378 7.87 -12.33 22.40
N ASP A 379 6.92 -13.11 22.89
CA ASP A 379 5.89 -12.78 23.88
C ASP A 379 6.07 -13.57 25.19
#